data_AF-K4QZY6-F1
#
_entry.id   AF-K4QZY6-F1
#
_cell.length_a   1.000
_cell.length_b   1.000
_cell.length_c   1.000
_cell.angle_alpha   90.00
_cell.angle_beta   90.00
_cell.angle_gamma   90.00
#
_symmetry.space_group_name_H-M   'P 1'
#
loop_
_entity.id
_entity.type
_entity.pdbx_description
1 polymer ?
#
loop_
_entity_poly.entity_id
_entity_poly.type
_entity_poly.pdbx_seq_one_letter_code
_entity_poly.pdbx_strand_id
1 'polypeptide(L)'
;MTAPARGPVHEALAAQPLVDHHCHGVTTGDLDRAGLESLLTEGAAWPGISPFDTPVGVAVRRHCAPVLDLPRHASPDAYTARRAALGAAEVNRRFLAASRTDVLCVDTGYAPLPLTSPSELAELSGGTAFEVERLENLAESVARAGVEPDEYGAAFRRAAEDAVRRPGVVAVKSVAAYRTGFDLDPARPTEGEVTEAARRWTAAGGRLSDPVLVRHVLWTAVDLGLPLQLHTGFGDSDIRLHRADPARLTDWLHLIVGTIPVLLLHCWPYQRQAAYLAAVFEQVYLDVGLTLHHVGPARARAVLEEALEITPFRKLLYSSDAYGPAEFYLLGAVSFRQGLAALLQDRVDADELSLPDALRIVRWTGSANARRLYGLPAETVPRRD
;
A
#
# COMPACT_ATOMS: atom_id res chain seq x y z
N MET A 1 8.81 -35.12 4.33
CA MET A 1 8.07 -34.74 3.12
C MET A 1 8.91 -33.75 2.35
N THR A 2 9.45 -34.16 1.22
CA THR A 2 10.09 -33.26 0.24
C THR A 2 9.09 -32.18 -0.15
N ALA A 3 9.51 -30.91 -0.17
CA ALA A 3 8.68 -29.86 -0.74
C ALA A 3 8.31 -30.29 -2.18
N PRO A 4 7.06 -30.13 -2.63
CA PRO A 4 6.72 -30.42 -4.02
C PRO A 4 7.69 -29.67 -4.93
N ALA A 5 8.15 -30.33 -6.00
CA ALA A 5 8.99 -29.68 -7.00
C ALA A 5 8.27 -28.40 -7.43
N ARG A 6 8.94 -27.26 -7.30
CA ARG A 6 8.35 -25.96 -7.63
C ARG A 6 8.19 -25.93 -9.15
N GLY A 7 6.94 -25.78 -9.62
CA GLY A 7 6.65 -25.64 -11.04
C GLY A 7 7.24 -24.34 -11.63
N PRO A 8 7.29 -24.22 -12.96
CA PRO A 8 7.93 -23.08 -13.64
C PRO A 8 7.36 -21.72 -13.25
N VAL A 9 6.07 -21.63 -12.87
CA VAL A 9 5.47 -20.37 -12.41
C VAL A 9 6.02 -19.97 -11.03
N HIS A 10 6.24 -20.93 -10.13
CA HIS A 10 6.86 -20.66 -8.83
C HIS A 10 8.30 -20.16 -8.97
N GLU A 11 9.06 -20.70 -9.91
CA GLU A 11 10.42 -20.25 -10.19
C GLU A 11 10.43 -18.83 -10.75
N ALA A 12 9.54 -18.56 -11.73
CA ALA A 12 9.38 -17.23 -12.30
C ALA A 12 9.00 -16.18 -11.24
N LEU A 13 8.02 -16.46 -10.40
CA LEU A 13 7.65 -15.53 -9.32
C LEU A 13 8.68 -15.44 -8.21
N ALA A 14 9.50 -16.46 -7.97
CA ALA A 14 10.60 -16.33 -7.01
C ALA A 14 11.71 -15.40 -7.54
N ALA A 15 11.91 -15.37 -8.86
CA ALA A 15 12.94 -14.58 -9.53
C ALA A 15 12.51 -13.15 -9.91
N GLN A 16 11.21 -12.92 -10.13
CA GLN A 16 10.66 -11.64 -10.57
C GLN A 16 10.98 -10.50 -9.59
N PRO A 17 11.71 -9.44 -10.00
CA PRO A 17 11.81 -8.25 -9.18
C PRO A 17 10.45 -7.59 -8.99
N LEU A 18 10.15 -7.14 -7.77
CA LEU A 18 8.88 -6.47 -7.45
C LEU A 18 9.02 -4.95 -7.49
N VAL A 19 7.96 -4.29 -7.92
CA VAL A 19 7.72 -2.85 -7.69
C VAL A 19 6.62 -2.76 -6.66
N ASP A 20 6.99 -2.34 -5.45
CA ASP A 20 6.04 -2.08 -4.38
C ASP A 20 5.45 -0.69 -4.58
N HIS A 21 4.28 -0.64 -5.21
CA HIS A 21 3.71 0.65 -5.61
C HIS A 21 3.08 1.41 -4.44
N HIS A 22 3.00 0.82 -3.24
CA HIS A 22 2.54 1.51 -2.05
C HIS A 22 3.13 0.89 -0.78
N CYS A 23 3.97 1.66 -0.09
CA CYS A 23 4.54 1.29 1.19
C CYS A 23 4.87 2.54 2.03
N HIS A 24 5.36 2.31 3.25
CA HIS A 24 5.74 3.35 4.20
C HIS A 24 7.13 3.12 4.77
N GLY A 25 7.69 4.12 5.46
CA GLY A 25 8.96 3.98 6.14
C GLY A 25 8.96 2.89 7.22
N VAL A 26 10.14 2.33 7.48
CA VAL A 26 10.39 1.43 8.61
C VAL A 26 10.88 2.21 9.83
N THR A 27 10.63 1.69 11.03
CA THR A 27 11.12 2.33 12.26
C THR A 27 12.65 2.41 12.27
N THR A 28 13.20 3.58 12.56
CA THR A 28 14.66 3.80 12.61
C THR A 28 15.28 3.36 13.94
N GLY A 29 14.49 3.35 15.02
CA GLY A 29 14.91 2.94 16.36
C GLY A 29 14.63 1.47 16.67
N ASP A 30 15.31 0.97 17.70
CA ASP A 30 15.05 -0.35 18.26
C ASP A 30 13.62 -0.42 18.84
N LEU A 31 12.96 -1.56 18.62
CA LEU A 31 11.66 -1.85 19.23
C LEU A 31 11.85 -2.90 20.30
N ASP A 32 11.35 -2.60 21.50
CA ASP A 32 11.16 -3.61 22.52
C ASP A 32 9.97 -4.53 22.18
N ARG A 33 9.64 -5.44 23.10
CA ARG A 33 8.52 -6.38 22.92
C ARG A 33 7.21 -5.66 22.65
N ALA A 34 6.89 -4.66 23.47
CA ALA A 34 5.61 -3.95 23.41
C ALA A 34 5.51 -3.08 22.15
N GLY A 35 6.60 -2.41 21.77
CA GLY A 35 6.68 -1.59 20.56
C GLY A 35 6.62 -2.41 19.27
N LEU A 36 7.16 -3.64 19.26
CA LEU A 36 6.97 -4.53 18.11
C LEU A 36 5.52 -5.04 18.06
N GLU A 37 4.97 -5.49 19.18
CA GLU A 37 3.59 -5.99 19.23
C GLU A 37 2.58 -4.92 18.80
N SER A 38 2.73 -3.68 19.25
CA SER A 38 1.83 -2.58 18.87
C SER A 38 1.84 -2.27 17.37
N LEU A 39 2.88 -2.69 16.65
CA LEU A 39 3.02 -2.53 15.20
C LEU A 39 2.74 -3.82 14.42
N LEU A 40 2.45 -4.94 15.09
CA LEU A 40 2.04 -6.19 14.43
C LEU A 40 0.52 -6.27 14.19
N THR A 41 -0.21 -5.19 14.42
CA THR A 41 -1.66 -5.08 14.28
C THR A 41 -2.04 -3.65 13.91
N GLU A 42 -3.08 -3.50 13.10
CA GLU A 42 -3.74 -2.20 12.86
C GLU A 42 -4.59 -1.77 14.07
N GLY A 43 -4.91 -2.69 14.98
CA GLY A 43 -5.70 -2.41 16.17
C GLY A 43 -4.89 -1.84 17.34
N ALA A 44 -5.60 -1.35 18.36
CA ALA A 44 -4.99 -1.06 19.65
C ALA A 44 -4.53 -2.34 20.35
N ALA A 45 -3.65 -2.19 21.34
CA ALA A 45 -3.21 -3.29 22.19
C ALA A 45 -4.38 -3.99 22.88
N TRP A 46 -4.41 -5.32 22.82
CA TRP A 46 -5.45 -6.13 23.46
C TRP A 46 -4.96 -6.62 24.83
N PRO A 47 -5.66 -6.31 25.93
CA PRO A 47 -5.26 -6.77 27.27
C PRO A 47 -5.17 -8.29 27.33
N GLY A 48 -3.96 -8.80 27.60
CA GLY A 48 -3.69 -10.24 27.74
C GLY A 48 -3.67 -11.04 26.44
N ILE A 49 -3.75 -10.40 25.28
CA ILE A 49 -3.70 -11.08 23.97
C ILE A 49 -2.53 -10.50 23.18
N SER A 50 -1.55 -11.36 22.86
CA SER A 50 -0.40 -10.96 22.07
C SER A 50 -0.75 -10.94 20.57
N PRO A 51 -0.35 -9.91 19.82
CA PRO A 51 -0.36 -9.94 18.36
C PRO A 51 0.45 -11.10 17.75
N PHE A 52 1.35 -11.73 18.51
CA PHE A 52 2.01 -12.96 18.07
C PHE A 52 1.06 -14.18 17.96
N ASP A 53 -0.12 -14.12 18.58
CA ASP A 53 -1.17 -15.14 18.53
C ASP A 53 -2.19 -14.89 17.40
N THR A 54 -1.84 -14.02 16.45
CA THR A 54 -2.63 -13.76 15.24
C THR A 54 -2.00 -14.45 14.02
N PRO A 55 -2.70 -14.56 12.88
CA PRO A 55 -2.11 -15.10 11.64
C PRO A 55 -0.80 -14.40 11.24
N VAL A 56 -0.71 -13.08 11.39
CA VAL A 56 0.52 -12.32 11.10
C VAL A 56 1.63 -12.64 12.09
N GLY A 57 1.31 -12.74 13.39
CA GLY A 57 2.25 -13.15 14.42
C GLY A 57 2.86 -14.54 14.16
N VAL A 58 2.03 -15.50 13.77
CA VAL A 58 2.47 -16.84 13.34
C VAL A 58 3.32 -16.77 12.08
N ALA A 59 2.95 -15.92 11.11
CA ALA A 59 3.70 -15.72 9.88
C ALA A 59 5.09 -15.11 10.15
N VAL A 60 5.20 -14.11 11.03
CA VAL A 60 6.49 -13.54 11.48
C VAL A 60 7.37 -14.65 12.04
N ARG A 61 6.86 -15.45 12.98
CA ARG A 61 7.65 -16.52 13.59
C ARG A 61 8.05 -17.62 12.60
N ARG A 62 7.28 -17.85 11.54
CA ARG A 62 7.57 -18.86 10.52
C ARG A 62 8.54 -18.37 9.44
N HIS A 63 8.32 -17.16 8.94
CA HIS A 63 8.98 -16.65 7.72
C HIS A 63 10.08 -15.64 8.03
N CYS A 64 9.94 -14.86 9.11
CA CYS A 64 10.91 -13.83 9.48
C CYS A 64 12.01 -14.36 10.42
N ALA A 65 11.70 -15.32 11.30
CA ALA A 65 12.68 -15.88 12.24
C ALA A 65 13.97 -16.38 11.57
N PRO A 66 13.93 -17.13 10.43
CA PRO A 66 15.15 -17.56 9.75
C PRO A 66 16.03 -16.44 9.21
N VAL A 67 15.45 -15.28 8.89
CA VAL A 67 16.22 -14.10 8.43
C VAL A 67 17.06 -13.50 9.57
N LEU A 68 16.62 -13.71 10.82
CA LEU A 68 17.33 -13.30 12.02
C LEU A 68 18.17 -14.43 12.63
N ASP A 69 18.47 -15.48 11.86
CA ASP A 69 19.24 -16.67 12.27
C ASP A 69 18.57 -17.52 13.36
N LEU A 70 17.24 -17.42 13.48
CA LEU A 70 16.45 -18.25 14.41
C LEU A 70 15.80 -19.42 13.69
N PRO A 71 15.55 -20.55 14.38
CA PRO A 71 14.71 -21.60 13.82
C PRO A 71 13.29 -21.07 13.54
N ARG A 72 12.64 -21.64 12.53
CA ARG A 72 11.22 -21.38 12.28
C ARG A 72 10.43 -21.68 13.54
N HIS A 73 9.42 -20.86 13.81
CA HIS A 73 8.54 -20.98 14.96
C HIS A 73 9.21 -20.68 16.31
N ALA A 74 10.38 -20.01 16.32
CA ALA A 74 11.01 -19.49 17.53
C ALA A 74 10.00 -18.75 18.42
N SER A 75 10.12 -18.89 19.75
CA SER A 75 9.16 -18.26 20.67
C SER A 75 9.13 -16.74 20.48
N PRO A 76 8.02 -16.09 20.83
CA PRO A 76 7.93 -14.65 20.71
C PRO A 76 9.07 -13.93 21.48
N ASP A 77 9.43 -14.40 22.68
CA ASP A 77 10.52 -13.85 23.47
C ASP A 77 11.89 -14.01 22.81
N ALA A 78 12.19 -15.20 22.26
CA ALA A 78 13.43 -15.45 21.55
C ALA A 78 13.54 -14.59 20.28
N TYR A 79 12.41 -14.40 19.58
CA TYR A 79 12.34 -13.52 18.43
C TYR A 79 12.68 -12.08 18.78
N THR A 80 12.02 -11.52 19.80
CA THR A 80 12.25 -10.13 20.21
C THR A 80 13.63 -9.91 20.79
N ALA A 81 14.17 -10.85 21.57
CA ALA A 81 15.53 -10.77 22.09
C ALA A 81 16.58 -10.77 20.96
N ARG A 82 16.40 -11.62 19.94
CA ARG A 82 17.31 -11.63 18.78
C ARG A 82 17.23 -10.36 17.95
N ARG A 83 16.00 -9.85 17.73
CA ARG A 83 15.77 -8.59 17.02
C ARG A 83 16.49 -7.43 17.72
N ALA A 84 16.35 -7.33 19.04
CA ALA A 84 17.05 -6.34 19.85
C ALA A 84 18.58 -6.51 19.82
N ALA A 85 19.10 -7.73 19.87
CA ALA A 85 20.54 -7.99 19.82
C ALA A 85 21.20 -7.62 18.48
N LEU A 86 20.45 -7.65 17.38
CA LEU A 86 20.93 -7.23 16.05
C LEU A 86 20.85 -5.70 15.86
N GLY A 87 19.86 -5.06 16.47
CA GLY A 87 19.57 -3.64 16.29
C GLY A 87 18.78 -3.33 15.01
N ALA A 88 18.05 -2.22 15.02
CA ALA A 88 17.09 -1.83 13.97
C ALA A 88 17.72 -1.73 12.58
N ALA A 89 18.92 -1.15 12.47
CA ALA A 89 19.59 -0.99 11.18
C ALA A 89 19.86 -2.34 10.49
N GLU A 90 20.40 -3.32 11.23
CA GLU A 90 20.69 -4.65 10.68
C GLU A 90 19.41 -5.44 10.41
N VAL A 91 18.41 -5.35 11.29
CA VAL A 91 17.09 -5.96 11.08
C VAL A 91 16.44 -5.42 9.80
N ASN A 92 16.41 -4.10 9.63
CA ASN A 92 15.82 -3.45 8.46
C ASN A 92 16.55 -3.85 7.18
N ARG A 93 17.89 -3.79 7.17
CA ARG A 93 18.72 -4.20 6.02
C ARG A 93 18.44 -5.64 5.60
N ARG A 94 18.37 -6.57 6.55
CA ARG A 94 18.13 -7.99 6.25
C ARG A 94 16.75 -8.22 5.66
N PHE A 95 15.71 -7.62 6.23
CA PHE A 95 14.34 -7.83 5.75
C PHE A 95 14.06 -7.14 4.42
N LEU A 96 14.55 -5.91 4.23
CA LEU A 96 14.41 -5.19 2.96
C LEU A 96 15.19 -5.88 1.84
N ALA A 97 16.40 -6.39 2.10
CA ALA A 97 17.12 -7.20 1.12
C ALA A 97 16.38 -8.52 0.80
N ALA A 98 15.80 -9.16 1.82
CA ALA A 98 15.08 -10.43 1.66
C ALA A 98 13.73 -10.30 0.91
N SER A 99 13.12 -9.12 0.87
CA SER A 99 11.85 -8.88 0.14
C SER A 99 12.04 -8.97 -1.39
N ARG A 100 13.26 -8.67 -1.88
CA ARG A 100 13.60 -8.61 -3.31
C ARG A 100 12.66 -7.67 -4.08
N THR A 101 12.49 -6.47 -3.52
CA THR A 101 11.73 -5.36 -4.10
C THR A 101 12.70 -4.31 -4.59
N ASP A 102 12.68 -4.03 -5.89
CA ASP A 102 13.65 -3.15 -6.55
C ASP A 102 13.22 -1.68 -6.53
N VAL A 103 11.90 -1.46 -6.52
CA VAL A 103 11.33 -0.11 -6.57
C VAL A 103 10.26 0.04 -5.50
N LEU A 104 10.31 1.15 -4.78
CA LEU A 104 9.46 1.47 -3.65
C LEU A 104 8.76 2.81 -3.92
N CYS A 105 7.43 2.84 -3.96
CA CYS A 105 6.66 4.09 -3.99
C CYS A 105 6.13 4.37 -2.58
N VAL A 106 6.79 5.32 -1.91
CA VAL A 106 6.68 5.53 -0.46
C VAL A 106 5.73 6.68 -0.17
N ASP A 107 4.65 6.41 0.56
CA ASP A 107 3.77 7.44 1.11
C ASP A 107 4.41 8.02 2.39
N THR A 108 4.87 9.28 2.27
CA THR A 108 5.56 10.04 3.31
C THR A 108 4.59 10.79 4.25
N GLY A 109 3.29 10.71 3.98
CA GLY A 109 2.23 11.37 4.73
C GLY A 109 1.81 10.66 6.01
N TYR A 110 2.46 9.58 6.42
CA TYR A 110 2.14 8.90 7.67
C TYR A 110 3.41 8.61 8.45
N ALA A 111 3.65 9.42 9.49
CA ALA A 111 4.85 9.33 10.33
C ALA A 111 4.52 9.61 11.82
N PRO A 112 3.71 8.77 12.48
CA PRO A 112 3.43 8.93 13.92
C PRO A 112 4.63 8.49 14.79
N LEU A 113 5.66 7.89 14.19
CA LEU A 113 6.92 7.49 14.79
C LEU A 113 8.08 7.94 13.88
N PRO A 114 9.34 7.97 14.37
CA PRO A 114 10.51 8.17 13.52
C PRO A 114 10.65 7.02 12.51
N LEU A 115 10.41 7.34 11.23
CA LEU A 115 10.51 6.39 10.12
C LEU A 115 11.61 6.80 9.15
N THR A 116 12.13 5.83 8.40
CA THR A 116 13.02 6.06 7.27
C THR A 116 12.33 6.89 6.17
N SER A 117 13.08 7.83 5.61
CA SER A 117 12.79 8.50 4.35
C SER A 117 12.83 7.55 3.14
N PRO A 118 12.30 7.95 1.97
CA PRO A 118 12.44 7.17 0.74
C PRO A 118 13.91 6.86 0.39
N SER A 119 14.83 7.82 0.55
CA SER A 119 16.25 7.60 0.26
C SER A 119 16.88 6.55 1.18
N GLU A 120 16.58 6.58 2.47
CA GLU A 120 17.08 5.58 3.42
C GLU A 120 16.51 4.18 3.12
N LEU A 121 15.23 4.09 2.72
CA LEU A 121 14.64 2.82 2.25
C LEU A 121 15.34 2.29 0.99
N ALA A 122 15.65 3.16 0.03
CA ALA A 122 16.37 2.78 -1.18
C ALA A 122 17.76 2.22 -0.84
N GLU A 123 18.50 2.87 0.06
CA GLU A 123 19.81 2.40 0.53
C GLU A 123 19.72 1.03 1.22
N LEU A 124 18.75 0.85 2.13
CA LEU A 124 18.57 -0.40 2.87
C LEU A 124 18.11 -1.58 1.99
N SER A 125 17.30 -1.32 0.98
CA SER A 125 16.83 -2.32 0.01
C SER A 125 17.82 -2.60 -1.11
N GLY A 126 18.75 -1.67 -1.39
CA GLY A 126 19.58 -1.69 -2.60
C GLY A 126 18.79 -1.35 -3.87
N GLY A 127 17.61 -0.75 -3.72
CA GLY A 127 16.67 -0.42 -4.80
C GLY A 127 16.60 1.07 -5.11
N THR A 128 15.48 1.50 -5.68
CA THR A 128 15.14 2.91 -5.92
C THR A 128 13.83 3.23 -5.22
N ALA A 129 13.76 4.39 -4.58
CA ALA A 129 12.51 4.85 -3.96
C ALA A 129 12.01 6.13 -4.63
N PHE A 130 10.69 6.24 -4.70
CA PHE A 130 9.93 7.39 -5.17
C PHE A 130 8.95 7.81 -4.09
N GLU A 131 8.49 9.05 -4.16
CA GLU A 131 7.57 9.63 -3.19
C GLU A 131 6.13 9.62 -3.72
N VAL A 132 5.20 9.34 -2.82
CA VAL A 132 3.75 9.53 -3.01
C VAL A 132 3.29 10.61 -2.03
N GLU A 133 2.79 11.72 -2.56
CA GLU A 133 2.37 12.88 -1.76
C GLU A 133 0.95 12.66 -1.19
N ARG A 134 0.80 12.69 0.14
CA ARG A 134 -0.50 12.54 0.80
C ARG A 134 -1.21 13.88 0.92
N LEU A 135 -2.31 14.03 0.19
CA LEU A 135 -2.97 15.32 0.02
C LEU A 135 -3.65 15.84 1.30
N GLU A 136 -4.18 14.98 2.18
CA GLU A 136 -4.78 15.43 3.44
C GLU A 136 -3.74 16.06 4.38
N ASN A 137 -2.53 15.52 4.40
CA ASN A 137 -1.45 16.08 5.21
C ASN A 137 -1.04 17.46 4.70
N LEU A 138 -0.96 17.61 3.38
CA LEU A 138 -0.67 18.87 2.74
C LEU A 138 -1.79 19.89 3.01
N ALA A 139 -3.05 19.49 2.83
CA ALA A 139 -4.23 20.29 3.14
C ALA A 139 -4.26 20.77 4.61
N GLU A 140 -3.87 19.90 5.56
CA GLU A 140 -3.74 20.23 6.97
C GLU A 140 -2.54 21.14 7.27
N SER A 141 -1.43 21.00 6.54
CA SER A 141 -0.27 21.90 6.67
C SER A 141 -0.60 23.32 6.23
N VAL A 142 -1.36 23.47 5.13
CA VAL A 142 -1.82 24.76 4.64
C VAL A 142 -2.70 25.45 5.69
N ALA A 143 -3.70 24.74 6.24
CA ALA A 143 -4.53 25.29 7.31
C ALA A 143 -3.70 25.69 8.56
N ARG A 144 -2.73 24.86 8.97
CA ARG A 144 -1.83 25.18 10.11
C ARG A 144 -0.94 26.38 9.87
N ALA A 145 -0.65 26.73 8.62
CA ALA A 145 0.09 27.95 8.27
C ALA A 145 -0.75 29.23 8.44
N GLY A 146 -2.05 29.11 8.76
CA GLY A 146 -2.90 30.26 9.10
C GLY A 146 -3.43 31.04 7.90
N VAL A 147 -3.67 30.38 6.76
CA VAL A 147 -4.36 31.01 5.62
C VAL A 147 -5.81 31.35 5.96
N GLU A 148 -6.28 32.48 5.45
CA GLU A 148 -7.68 32.87 5.60
C GLU A 148 -8.61 31.89 4.86
N PRO A 149 -9.83 31.64 5.36
CA PRO A 149 -10.74 30.64 4.79
C PRO A 149 -11.05 30.81 3.30
N ASP A 150 -11.15 32.04 2.81
CA ASP A 150 -11.41 32.37 1.41
C ASP A 150 -10.19 32.20 0.49
N GLU A 151 -8.99 32.19 1.07
CA GLU A 151 -7.74 31.89 0.36
C GLU A 151 -7.39 30.40 0.37
N TYR A 152 -7.99 29.62 1.27
CA TYR A 152 -7.63 28.24 1.55
C TYR A 152 -7.59 27.35 0.29
N GLY A 153 -8.65 27.36 -0.52
CA GLY A 153 -8.73 26.50 -1.71
C GLY A 153 -7.65 26.82 -2.75
N ALA A 154 -7.30 28.10 -2.91
CA ALA A 154 -6.24 28.51 -3.82
C ALA A 154 -4.84 28.19 -3.23
N ALA A 155 -4.66 28.36 -1.93
CA ALA A 155 -3.42 28.04 -1.24
C ALA A 155 -3.12 26.53 -1.25
N PHE A 156 -4.12 25.69 -1.00
CA PHE A 156 -4.00 24.25 -1.07
C PHE A 156 -3.62 23.76 -2.47
N ARG A 157 -4.30 24.26 -3.51
CA ARG A 157 -3.99 23.93 -4.90
C ARG A 157 -2.54 24.26 -5.25
N ARG A 158 -2.07 25.47 -4.93
CA ARG A 158 -0.67 25.87 -5.16
C ARG A 158 0.31 24.96 -4.42
N ALA A 159 0.05 24.67 -3.15
CA ALA A 159 0.88 23.77 -2.37
C ALA A 159 0.95 22.37 -2.98
N ALA A 160 -0.18 21.85 -3.47
CA ALA A 160 -0.26 20.54 -4.12
C ALA A 160 0.51 20.51 -5.44
N GLU A 161 0.36 21.55 -6.27
CA GLU A 161 1.12 21.72 -7.50
C GLU A 161 2.64 21.82 -7.26
N ASP A 162 3.06 22.55 -6.22
CA ASP A 162 4.47 22.65 -5.83
C ASP A 162 5.01 21.32 -5.32
N ALA A 163 4.21 20.59 -4.54
CA ALA A 163 4.59 19.29 -3.99
C ALA A 163 4.84 18.26 -5.11
N VAL A 164 3.93 18.14 -6.09
CA VAL A 164 4.08 17.17 -7.18
C VAL A 164 5.18 17.52 -8.17
N ARG A 165 5.66 18.77 -8.19
CA ARG A 165 6.81 19.18 -9.00
C ARG A 165 8.15 18.79 -8.36
N ARG A 166 8.18 18.36 -7.10
CA ARG A 166 9.42 17.93 -6.44
C ARG A 166 9.99 16.70 -7.16
N PRO A 167 11.31 16.64 -7.39
CA PRO A 167 11.95 15.47 -7.99
C PRO A 167 11.64 14.20 -7.18
N GLY A 168 11.23 13.14 -7.87
CA GLY A 168 10.96 11.84 -7.26
C GLY A 168 9.51 11.62 -6.82
N VAL A 169 8.63 12.64 -6.87
CA VAL A 169 7.19 12.44 -6.65
C VAL A 169 6.57 11.84 -7.91
N VAL A 170 5.90 10.70 -7.75
CA VAL A 170 5.33 9.93 -8.88
C VAL A 170 3.81 9.78 -8.81
N ALA A 171 3.21 10.10 -7.67
CA ALA A 171 1.79 9.95 -7.43
C ALA A 171 1.32 10.77 -6.22
N VAL A 172 0.00 10.82 -6.07
CA VAL A 172 -0.66 11.37 -4.89
C VAL A 172 -1.49 10.29 -4.19
N LYS A 173 -1.68 10.46 -2.88
CA LYS A 173 -2.51 9.59 -2.03
C LYS A 173 -3.62 10.43 -1.40
N SER A 174 -4.82 9.84 -1.35
CA SER A 174 -5.86 10.29 -0.43
C SER A 174 -6.23 9.18 0.56
N VAL A 175 -6.46 9.61 1.81
CA VAL A 175 -7.00 8.81 2.90
C VAL A 175 -8.44 9.19 3.23
N ALA A 176 -9.23 9.60 2.24
CA ALA A 176 -10.66 9.94 2.40
C ALA A 176 -11.45 8.86 3.18
N ALA A 177 -11.12 7.58 3.00
CA ALA A 177 -11.69 6.46 3.75
C ALA A 177 -11.54 6.58 5.28
N TYR A 178 -10.42 7.13 5.77
CA TYR A 178 -10.18 7.41 7.20
C TYR A 178 -10.86 8.70 7.70
N ARG A 179 -11.33 9.56 6.78
CA ARG A 179 -11.90 10.87 7.15
C ARG A 179 -13.42 10.79 7.12
N THR A 180 -13.97 10.80 5.92
CA THR A 180 -15.42 10.87 5.67
C THR A 180 -15.97 9.53 5.20
N GLY A 181 -15.11 8.63 4.72
CA GLY A 181 -15.51 7.55 3.86
C GLY A 181 -15.77 8.03 2.42
N PHE A 182 -16.28 7.13 1.60
CA PHE A 182 -16.58 7.37 0.18
C PHE A 182 -18.04 7.75 -0.08
N ASP A 183 -18.85 7.92 0.96
CA ASP A 183 -20.23 8.41 0.86
C ASP A 183 -20.24 9.94 0.74
N LEU A 184 -19.71 10.44 -0.39
CA LEU A 184 -19.55 11.85 -0.69
C LEU A 184 -20.37 12.23 -1.92
N ASP A 185 -20.87 13.46 -1.97
CA ASP A 185 -21.39 14.02 -3.22
C ASP A 185 -20.28 14.00 -4.29
N PRO A 186 -20.49 13.33 -5.44
CA PRO A 186 -19.45 13.14 -6.45
C PRO A 186 -19.07 14.43 -7.16
N ALA A 187 -19.93 15.46 -7.17
CA ALA A 187 -19.68 16.70 -7.89
C ALA A 187 -18.47 17.46 -7.34
N ARG A 188 -17.84 18.29 -8.17
CA ARG A 188 -16.80 19.23 -7.72
C ARG A 188 -17.43 20.29 -6.81
N PRO A 189 -16.89 20.54 -5.60
CA PRO A 189 -17.38 21.63 -4.76
C PRO A 189 -17.04 22.98 -5.40
N THR A 190 -17.94 23.93 -5.27
CA THR A 190 -17.75 25.33 -5.67
C THR A 190 -16.75 26.04 -4.75
N GLU A 191 -16.14 27.13 -5.21
CA GLU A 191 -15.20 27.92 -4.39
C GLU A 191 -15.88 28.45 -3.11
N GLY A 192 -17.16 28.85 -3.18
CA GLY A 192 -17.93 29.30 -2.02
C GLY A 192 -18.14 28.19 -0.99
N GLU A 193 -18.43 26.96 -1.41
CA GLU A 193 -18.55 25.82 -0.51
C GLU A 193 -17.21 25.50 0.16
N VAL A 194 -16.10 25.54 -0.59
CA VAL A 194 -14.76 25.32 -0.03
C VAL A 194 -14.42 26.37 1.02
N THR A 195 -14.69 27.65 0.74
CA THR A 195 -14.46 28.75 1.68
C THR A 195 -15.24 28.58 2.98
N GLU A 196 -16.53 28.25 2.89
CA GLU A 196 -17.36 28.07 4.09
C GLU A 196 -16.95 26.83 4.88
N ALA A 197 -16.62 25.74 4.19
CA ALA A 197 -16.12 24.52 4.82
C ALA A 197 -14.76 24.76 5.50
N ALA A 198 -13.85 25.51 4.87
CA ALA A 198 -12.59 25.93 5.46
C ALA A 198 -12.83 26.76 6.72
N ARG A 199 -13.75 27.74 6.69
CA ARG A 199 -14.10 28.58 7.84
C ARG A 199 -14.60 27.75 9.01
N ARG A 200 -15.53 26.83 8.77
CA ARG A 200 -16.06 25.94 9.82
C ARG A 200 -14.98 25.03 10.39
N TRP A 201 -14.16 24.43 9.52
CA TRP A 201 -13.13 23.50 9.93
C TRP A 201 -12.00 24.19 10.71
N THR A 202 -11.48 25.33 10.24
CA THR A 202 -10.40 26.04 10.96
C THR A 202 -10.86 26.60 12.30
N ALA A 203 -12.13 26.99 12.43
CA ALA A 203 -12.72 27.38 13.71
C ALA A 203 -12.88 26.20 14.69
N ALA A 204 -13.26 25.02 14.19
CA ALA A 204 -13.40 23.81 15.01
C ALA A 204 -12.04 23.16 15.37
N GLY A 205 -11.06 23.27 14.47
CA GLY A 205 -9.76 22.64 14.58
C GLY A 205 -9.78 21.13 14.35
N GLY A 206 -8.63 20.50 14.58
CA GLY A 206 -8.45 19.06 14.46
C GLY A 206 -8.19 18.58 13.01
N ARG A 207 -8.29 17.27 12.82
CA ARG A 207 -8.03 16.58 11.55
C ARG A 207 -9.04 17.00 10.48
N LEU A 208 -8.57 17.11 9.24
CA LEU A 208 -9.43 17.33 8.07
C LEU A 208 -10.47 16.20 7.96
N SER A 209 -11.73 16.53 8.23
CA SER A 209 -12.86 15.59 8.20
C SER A 209 -14.14 16.21 7.65
N ASP A 210 -14.05 17.44 7.10
CA ASP A 210 -15.18 18.07 6.44
C ASP A 210 -15.42 17.45 5.05
N PRO A 211 -16.64 16.96 4.75
CA PRO A 211 -16.96 16.33 3.47
C PRO A 211 -16.68 17.19 2.23
N VAL A 212 -16.89 18.50 2.31
CA VAL A 212 -16.64 19.41 1.18
C VAL A 212 -15.14 19.51 0.91
N LEU A 213 -14.33 19.60 1.96
CA LEU A 213 -12.89 19.70 1.81
C LEU A 213 -12.25 18.38 1.39
N VAL A 214 -12.76 17.23 1.85
CA VAL A 214 -12.31 15.92 1.35
C VAL A 214 -12.66 15.77 -0.14
N ARG A 215 -13.86 16.18 -0.58
CA ARG A 215 -14.18 16.27 -2.02
C ARG A 215 -13.23 17.19 -2.76
N HIS A 216 -12.89 18.33 -2.18
CA HIS A 216 -11.94 19.27 -2.78
C HIS A 216 -10.54 18.65 -2.94
N VAL A 217 -10.08 17.85 -1.96
CA VAL A 217 -8.85 17.06 -2.06
C VAL A 217 -8.90 16.07 -3.23
N LEU A 218 -9.99 15.31 -3.38
CA LEU A 218 -10.14 14.35 -4.48
C LEU A 218 -10.15 15.04 -5.86
N TRP A 219 -10.85 16.16 -6.00
CA TRP A 219 -10.86 16.92 -7.25
C TRP A 219 -9.53 17.62 -7.53
N THR A 220 -8.80 18.03 -6.50
CA THR A 220 -7.42 18.52 -6.66
C THR A 220 -6.52 17.42 -7.18
N ALA A 221 -6.65 16.18 -6.68
CA ALA A 221 -5.89 15.04 -7.20
C ALA A 221 -6.11 14.82 -8.71
N VAL A 222 -7.37 14.94 -9.17
CA VAL A 222 -7.71 14.85 -10.60
C VAL A 222 -7.01 15.94 -11.41
N ASP A 223 -7.01 17.18 -10.90
CA ASP A 223 -6.39 18.33 -11.58
C ASP A 223 -4.86 18.22 -11.65
N LEU A 224 -4.20 17.54 -10.69
CA LEU A 224 -2.75 17.33 -10.69
C LEU A 224 -2.28 16.37 -11.80
N GLY A 225 -3.18 15.54 -12.37
CA GLY A 225 -2.86 14.68 -13.51
C GLY A 225 -1.96 13.48 -13.20
N LEU A 226 -1.67 13.20 -11.93
CA LEU A 226 -0.87 12.05 -11.49
C LEU A 226 -1.75 10.84 -11.11
N PRO A 227 -1.18 9.62 -11.05
CA PRO A 227 -1.87 8.48 -10.45
C PRO A 227 -2.32 8.81 -9.02
N LEU A 228 -3.60 8.55 -8.73
CA LEU A 228 -4.18 8.73 -7.40
C LEU A 228 -4.32 7.37 -6.70
N GLN A 229 -3.66 7.24 -5.57
CA GLN A 229 -3.86 6.12 -4.65
C GLN A 229 -4.99 6.45 -3.66
N LEU A 230 -5.95 5.53 -3.50
CA LEU A 230 -7.06 5.64 -2.56
C LEU A 230 -7.02 4.47 -1.59
N HIS A 231 -6.78 4.78 -0.31
CA HIS A 231 -6.92 3.77 0.74
C HIS A 231 -8.36 3.22 0.75
N THR A 232 -8.52 1.91 0.70
CA THR A 232 -9.83 1.24 0.62
C THR A 232 -9.89 0.05 1.58
N GLY A 233 -10.98 -0.07 2.34
CA GLY A 233 -11.20 -1.23 3.21
C GLY A 233 -10.42 -1.19 4.52
N PHE A 234 -9.48 -2.12 4.68
CA PHE A 234 -8.85 -2.48 5.96
C PHE A 234 -7.93 -1.38 6.49
N GLY A 235 -8.10 -1.04 7.77
CA GLY A 235 -7.24 -0.12 8.51
C GLY A 235 -7.54 -0.18 10.01
N ASP A 236 -6.96 0.75 10.76
CA ASP A 236 -7.12 0.87 12.21
C ASP A 236 -8.56 1.25 12.67
N SER A 237 -8.71 1.46 13.99
CA SER A 237 -10.01 1.81 14.60
C SER A 237 -10.57 3.19 14.22
N ASP A 238 -9.81 4.06 13.54
CA ASP A 238 -10.33 5.31 13.00
C ASP A 238 -11.20 5.04 11.76
N ILE A 239 -10.94 3.97 11.01
CA ILE A 239 -11.78 3.59 9.87
C ILE A 239 -13.19 3.22 10.32
N ARG A 240 -14.16 3.64 9.50
CA ARG A 240 -15.53 3.13 9.53
C ARG A 240 -15.69 2.20 8.33
N LEU A 241 -15.42 0.91 8.51
CA LEU A 241 -15.22 -0.05 7.42
C LEU A 241 -16.35 -0.02 6.37
N HIS A 242 -17.62 0.08 6.80
CA HIS A 242 -18.78 0.15 5.88
C HIS A 242 -18.82 1.40 4.97
N ARG A 243 -18.06 2.45 5.32
CA ARG A 243 -17.90 3.67 4.52
C ARG A 243 -16.65 3.65 3.64
N ALA A 244 -15.79 2.66 3.81
CA ALA A 244 -14.56 2.45 3.02
C ALA A 244 -14.77 1.45 1.86
N ASP A 245 -16.03 1.09 1.55
CA ASP A 245 -16.39 0.29 0.38
C ASP A 245 -16.15 1.10 -0.91
N PRO A 246 -15.27 0.65 -1.81
CA PRO A 246 -14.93 1.40 -3.02
C PRO A 246 -16.10 1.51 -4.00
N ALA A 247 -17.12 0.64 -3.93
CA ALA A 247 -18.29 0.72 -4.80
C ALA A 247 -19.05 2.05 -4.65
N ARG A 248 -18.90 2.73 -3.51
CA ARG A 248 -19.47 4.07 -3.29
C ARG A 248 -18.84 5.16 -4.16
N LEU A 249 -17.66 4.92 -4.73
CA LEU A 249 -16.99 5.85 -5.65
C LEU A 249 -17.56 5.84 -7.07
N THR A 250 -18.53 4.97 -7.38
CA THR A 250 -19.03 4.73 -8.75
C THR A 250 -19.40 6.03 -9.48
N ASP A 251 -20.19 6.91 -8.85
CA ASP A 251 -20.63 8.14 -9.50
C ASP A 251 -19.49 9.14 -9.70
N TRP A 252 -18.54 9.21 -8.75
CA TRP A 252 -17.34 10.03 -8.91
C TRP A 252 -16.43 9.50 -10.03
N LEU A 253 -16.26 8.18 -10.12
CA LEU A 253 -15.49 7.52 -11.18
C LEU A 253 -16.07 7.79 -12.58
N HIS A 254 -17.40 7.89 -12.71
CA HIS A 254 -18.05 8.31 -13.95
C HIS A 254 -17.66 9.73 -14.37
N LEU A 255 -17.51 10.65 -13.41
CA LEU A 255 -17.17 12.05 -13.69
C LEU A 255 -15.71 12.26 -14.12
N ILE A 256 -14.84 11.29 -13.82
CA ILE A 256 -13.39 11.39 -14.06
C ILE A 256 -12.88 10.39 -15.10
N VAL A 257 -13.76 9.83 -15.93
CA VAL A 257 -13.35 8.94 -17.02
C VAL A 257 -12.37 9.66 -17.95
N GLY A 258 -11.25 8.99 -18.26
CA GLY A 258 -10.24 9.51 -19.19
C GLY A 258 -9.31 10.59 -18.61
N THR A 259 -9.31 10.83 -17.29
CA THR A 259 -8.43 11.85 -16.67
C THR A 259 -7.16 11.24 -16.08
N ILE A 260 -7.26 10.51 -14.96
CA ILE A 260 -6.12 9.97 -14.21
C ILE A 260 -6.33 8.51 -13.83
N PRO A 261 -5.25 7.71 -13.66
CA PRO A 261 -5.34 6.40 -13.03
C PRO A 261 -5.75 6.51 -11.55
N VAL A 262 -6.69 5.67 -11.12
CA VAL A 262 -7.10 5.52 -9.71
C VAL A 262 -6.72 4.12 -9.23
N LEU A 263 -5.91 4.04 -8.18
CA LEU A 263 -5.46 2.80 -7.57
C LEU A 263 -6.14 2.59 -6.22
N LEU A 264 -7.02 1.60 -6.16
CA LEU A 264 -7.68 1.18 -4.93
C LEU A 264 -6.72 0.29 -4.13
N LEU A 265 -6.29 0.77 -2.98
CA LEU A 265 -5.29 0.10 -2.14
C LEU A 265 -5.96 -0.78 -1.09
N HIS A 266 -5.32 -1.90 -0.77
CA HIS A 266 -5.62 -2.89 0.28
C HIS A 266 -6.89 -3.71 0.08
N CYS A 267 -7.97 -3.01 -0.24
CA CYS A 267 -9.30 -3.46 -0.63
C CYS A 267 -10.05 -4.37 0.34
N TRP A 268 -9.42 -5.09 1.27
CA TRP A 268 -10.13 -6.06 2.12
C TRP A 268 -11.19 -5.40 3.03
N PRO A 269 -12.41 -5.95 3.15
CA PRO A 269 -12.92 -7.20 2.55
C PRO A 269 -13.61 -7.01 1.18
N TYR A 270 -13.43 -5.86 0.55
CA TYR A 270 -14.07 -5.40 -0.67
C TYR A 270 -13.26 -5.65 -1.96
N GLN A 271 -12.31 -6.58 -1.97
CA GLN A 271 -11.50 -6.89 -3.17
C GLN A 271 -12.36 -7.28 -4.39
N ARG A 272 -13.54 -7.90 -4.19
CA ARG A 272 -14.47 -8.19 -5.29
C ARG A 272 -15.15 -6.94 -5.85
N GLN A 273 -15.50 -5.98 -5.01
CA GLN A 273 -16.03 -4.67 -5.44
C GLN A 273 -14.95 -3.89 -6.21
N ALA A 274 -13.71 -3.88 -5.71
CA ALA A 274 -12.58 -3.28 -6.41
C ALA A 274 -12.32 -3.96 -7.77
N ALA A 275 -12.40 -5.30 -7.83
CA ALA A 275 -12.28 -6.06 -9.07
C ALA A 275 -13.36 -5.69 -10.09
N TYR A 276 -14.62 -5.56 -9.65
CA TYR A 276 -15.72 -5.07 -10.49
C TYR A 276 -15.43 -3.68 -11.05
N LEU A 277 -15.01 -2.72 -10.21
CA LEU A 277 -14.69 -1.37 -10.68
C LEU A 277 -13.52 -1.37 -11.67
N ALA A 278 -12.48 -2.18 -11.43
CA ALA A 278 -11.35 -2.32 -12.35
C ALA A 278 -11.75 -2.95 -13.69
N ALA A 279 -12.75 -3.84 -13.71
CA ALA A 279 -13.29 -4.43 -14.92
C ALA A 279 -14.15 -3.44 -15.73
N VAL A 280 -14.89 -2.55 -15.05
CA VAL A 280 -15.85 -1.63 -15.68
C VAL A 280 -15.22 -0.29 -16.08
N PHE A 281 -14.34 0.28 -15.25
CA PHE A 281 -13.75 1.59 -15.49
C PHE A 281 -12.32 1.45 -16.02
N GLU A 282 -12.03 2.05 -17.17
CA GLU A 282 -10.71 2.00 -17.81
C GLU A 282 -9.58 2.42 -16.86
N GLN A 283 -9.83 3.48 -16.09
CA GLN A 283 -8.85 4.13 -15.25
C GLN A 283 -8.69 3.53 -13.84
N VAL A 284 -9.47 2.51 -13.47
CA VAL A 284 -9.39 1.89 -12.13
C VAL A 284 -8.47 0.68 -12.11
N TYR A 285 -7.63 0.64 -11.08
CA TYR A 285 -6.63 -0.38 -10.75
C TYR A 285 -6.76 -0.76 -9.28
N LEU A 286 -6.20 -1.90 -8.87
CA LEU A 286 -6.23 -2.32 -7.48
C LEU A 286 -4.98 -3.08 -7.05
N ASP A 287 -4.80 -3.12 -5.73
CA ASP A 287 -3.96 -4.08 -5.04
C ASP A 287 -4.71 -4.73 -3.86
N VAL A 288 -4.04 -5.68 -3.21
CA VAL A 288 -4.48 -6.28 -1.95
C VAL A 288 -3.36 -6.26 -0.90
N GLY A 289 -2.45 -5.29 -0.97
CA GLY A 289 -1.42 -5.04 0.05
C GLY A 289 -2.05 -4.76 1.41
N LEU A 290 -1.25 -4.66 2.48
CA LEU A 290 -1.72 -4.71 3.87
C LEU A 290 -2.26 -6.10 4.25
N THR A 291 -3.37 -6.46 3.62
CA THR A 291 -4.11 -7.71 3.81
C THR A 291 -3.18 -8.93 3.68
N LEU A 292 -2.33 -8.97 2.65
CA LEU A 292 -1.47 -10.14 2.39
C LEU A 292 -0.48 -10.45 3.51
N HIS A 293 0.10 -9.45 4.18
CA HIS A 293 1.00 -9.72 5.30
C HIS A 293 0.19 -10.06 6.57
N HIS A 294 -1.01 -9.51 6.73
CA HIS A 294 -1.88 -9.83 7.86
C HIS A 294 -2.47 -11.24 7.84
N VAL A 295 -2.97 -11.70 6.68
CA VAL A 295 -3.51 -13.07 6.53
C VAL A 295 -2.39 -14.11 6.41
N GLY A 296 -1.19 -13.67 6.03
CA GLY A 296 0.01 -14.48 5.84
C GLY A 296 -0.02 -15.37 4.58
N PRO A 297 1.13 -16.00 4.24
CA PRO A 297 1.27 -16.70 2.95
C PRO A 297 0.30 -17.87 2.74
N ALA A 298 -0.17 -18.51 3.82
CA ALA A 298 -1.12 -19.62 3.75
C ALA A 298 -2.52 -19.21 3.26
N ARG A 299 -2.92 -17.95 3.47
CA ARG A 299 -4.23 -17.42 3.05
C ARG A 299 -4.15 -16.45 1.89
N ALA A 300 -2.96 -15.95 1.56
CA ALA A 300 -2.73 -14.99 0.48
C ALA A 300 -3.34 -15.41 -0.86
N ARG A 301 -3.30 -16.71 -1.20
CA ARG A 301 -3.92 -17.23 -2.43
C ARG A 301 -5.40 -16.90 -2.51
N ALA A 302 -6.17 -17.16 -1.45
CA ALA A 302 -7.62 -16.98 -1.48
C ALA A 302 -8.00 -15.50 -1.71
N VAL A 303 -7.28 -14.58 -1.07
CA VAL A 303 -7.48 -13.13 -1.26
C VAL A 303 -7.13 -12.70 -2.69
N LEU A 304 -6.00 -13.18 -3.22
CA LEU A 304 -5.58 -12.89 -4.60
C LEU A 304 -6.52 -13.50 -5.64
N GLU A 305 -7.05 -14.69 -5.36
CA GLU A 305 -8.03 -15.37 -6.21
C GLU A 305 -9.31 -14.55 -6.30
N GLU A 306 -9.85 -14.08 -5.17
CA GLU A 306 -11.02 -13.19 -5.15
C GLU A 306 -10.75 -11.86 -5.86
N ALA A 307 -9.56 -11.26 -5.68
CA ALA A 307 -9.17 -10.03 -6.36
C ALA A 307 -9.00 -10.20 -7.87
N LEU A 308 -8.69 -11.42 -8.35
CA LEU A 308 -8.47 -11.74 -9.76
C LEU A 308 -9.67 -12.39 -10.44
N GLU A 309 -10.79 -12.59 -9.75
CA GLU A 309 -12.00 -13.26 -10.29
C GLU A 309 -12.43 -12.67 -11.63
N ILE A 310 -12.47 -11.33 -11.71
CA ILE A 310 -12.88 -10.60 -12.93
C ILE A 310 -11.95 -9.43 -13.28
N THR A 311 -10.89 -9.20 -12.51
CA THR A 311 -9.93 -8.12 -12.75
C THR A 311 -9.12 -8.39 -14.01
N PRO A 312 -9.05 -7.44 -14.96
CA PRO A 312 -8.08 -7.54 -16.04
C PRO A 312 -6.66 -7.62 -15.48
N PHE A 313 -5.87 -8.63 -15.85
CA PHE A 313 -4.54 -8.88 -15.24
C PHE A 313 -3.55 -7.70 -15.30
N ARG A 314 -3.74 -6.78 -16.25
CA ARG A 314 -2.97 -5.52 -16.36
C ARG A 314 -3.37 -4.44 -15.35
N LYS A 315 -4.30 -4.76 -14.44
CA LYS A 315 -4.88 -3.84 -13.47
C LYS A 315 -4.68 -4.24 -12.00
N LEU A 316 -4.13 -5.42 -11.74
CA LEU A 316 -3.64 -5.81 -10.42
C LEU A 316 -2.17 -5.37 -10.26
N LEU A 317 -1.83 -4.78 -9.13
CA LEU A 317 -0.47 -4.43 -8.75
C LEU A 317 -0.07 -5.08 -7.42
N TYR A 318 1.24 -5.17 -7.18
CA TYR A 318 1.80 -5.57 -5.89
C TYR A 318 2.08 -4.36 -5.01
N SER A 319 1.50 -4.33 -3.82
CA SER A 319 1.95 -3.48 -2.73
C SER A 319 2.17 -4.30 -1.46
N SER A 320 3.11 -3.87 -0.62
CA SER A 320 3.25 -4.44 0.73
C SER A 320 2.34 -3.76 1.73
N ASP A 321 2.11 -2.45 1.55
CA ASP A 321 1.64 -1.52 2.58
C ASP A 321 2.43 -1.64 3.90
N ALA A 322 3.71 -2.02 3.81
CA ALA A 322 4.52 -2.21 4.98
C ALA A 322 4.77 -0.87 5.67
N TYR A 323 4.42 -0.79 6.94
CA TYR A 323 4.59 0.37 7.80
C TYR A 323 5.21 -0.07 9.13
N GLY A 324 6.29 0.58 9.56
CA GLY A 324 6.93 0.32 10.84
C GLY A 324 7.90 -0.89 10.81
N PRO A 325 7.48 -2.13 11.15
CA PRO A 325 8.38 -3.28 11.16
C PRO A 325 8.77 -3.72 9.74
N ALA A 326 10.09 -3.86 9.49
CA ALA A 326 10.59 -4.33 8.20
C ALA A 326 10.15 -5.76 7.85
N GLU A 327 9.71 -6.55 8.84
CA GLU A 327 9.06 -7.84 8.65
C GLU A 327 7.91 -7.81 7.63
N PHE A 328 7.15 -6.71 7.57
CA PHE A 328 6.01 -6.58 6.67
C PHE A 328 6.40 -6.47 5.19
N TYR A 329 7.58 -5.92 4.89
CA TYR A 329 8.12 -5.95 3.52
C TYR A 329 8.35 -7.38 3.06
N LEU A 330 9.01 -8.19 3.89
CA LEU A 330 9.25 -9.60 3.56
C LEU A 330 7.92 -10.39 3.49
N LEU A 331 7.05 -10.23 4.49
CA LEU A 331 5.79 -10.97 4.52
C LEU A 331 4.87 -10.59 3.36
N GLY A 332 4.75 -9.31 3.02
CA GLY A 332 4.01 -8.86 1.84
C GLY A 332 4.53 -9.51 0.56
N ALA A 333 5.85 -9.46 0.34
CA ALA A 333 6.47 -10.05 -0.85
C ALA A 333 6.30 -11.57 -0.91
N VAL A 334 6.55 -12.27 0.20
CA VAL A 334 6.43 -13.74 0.28
C VAL A 334 4.98 -14.18 0.10
N SER A 335 4.02 -13.50 0.74
CA SER A 335 2.60 -13.78 0.60
C SER A 335 2.14 -13.60 -0.84
N PHE A 336 2.52 -12.49 -1.49
CA PHE A 336 2.19 -12.24 -2.89
C PHE A 336 2.79 -13.30 -3.83
N ARG A 337 4.10 -13.55 -3.73
CA ARG A 337 4.81 -14.52 -4.58
C ARG A 337 4.24 -15.93 -4.43
N GLN A 338 4.00 -16.38 -3.20
CA GLN A 338 3.49 -17.73 -2.97
C GLN A 338 2.03 -17.87 -3.36
N GLY A 339 1.19 -16.90 -3.01
CA GLY A 339 -0.23 -16.90 -3.32
C GLY A 339 -0.50 -16.86 -4.82
N LEU A 340 0.14 -15.92 -5.54
CA LEU A 340 -0.04 -15.78 -6.98
C LEU A 340 0.58 -16.96 -7.75
N ALA A 341 1.74 -17.46 -7.32
CA ALA A 341 2.36 -18.61 -7.99
C ALA A 341 1.50 -19.86 -7.86
N ALA A 342 0.96 -20.15 -6.67
CA ALA A 342 0.07 -21.29 -6.47
C ALA A 342 -1.21 -21.16 -7.31
N LEU A 343 -1.82 -19.97 -7.35
CA LEU A 343 -3.01 -19.71 -8.17
C LEU A 343 -2.73 -19.96 -9.66
N LEU A 344 -1.66 -19.38 -10.20
CA LEU A 344 -1.35 -19.46 -11.62
C LEU A 344 -0.81 -20.84 -12.03
N GLN A 345 -0.02 -21.50 -11.19
CA GLN A 345 0.49 -22.85 -11.45
C GLN A 345 -0.66 -23.85 -11.52
N ASP A 346 -1.61 -23.81 -10.58
CA ASP A 346 -2.77 -24.70 -10.60
C ASP A 346 -3.61 -24.52 -11.88
N ARG A 347 -3.76 -23.28 -12.38
CA ARG A 347 -4.45 -23.02 -13.65
C ARG A 347 -3.69 -23.56 -14.86
N VAL A 348 -2.36 -23.53 -14.83
CA VAL A 348 -1.52 -24.16 -15.87
C VAL A 348 -1.64 -25.68 -15.82
N ASP A 349 -1.57 -26.26 -14.63
CA ASP A 349 -1.66 -27.72 -14.43
C ASP A 349 -3.05 -28.25 -14.81
N ALA A 350 -4.10 -27.42 -14.68
CA ALA A 350 -5.47 -27.71 -15.08
C ALA A 350 -5.78 -27.42 -16.57
N ASP A 351 -4.81 -26.97 -17.37
CA ASP A 351 -4.99 -26.55 -18.77
C ASP A 351 -6.00 -25.39 -18.97
N GLU A 352 -6.21 -24.58 -17.93
CA GLU A 352 -7.07 -23.39 -17.94
C GLU A 352 -6.30 -22.10 -18.25
N LEU A 353 -4.97 -22.17 -18.32
CA LEU A 353 -4.07 -21.07 -18.62
C LEU A 353 -2.77 -21.61 -19.23
N SER A 354 -2.33 -21.05 -20.36
CA SER A 354 -1.04 -21.44 -20.93
C SER A 354 0.12 -20.97 -20.04
N LEU A 355 1.22 -21.74 -19.98
CA LEU A 355 2.42 -21.32 -19.26
C LEU A 355 2.94 -19.94 -19.74
N PRO A 356 3.04 -19.64 -21.05
CA PRO A 356 3.42 -18.31 -21.51
C PRO A 356 2.53 -17.17 -20.99
N ASP A 357 1.22 -17.39 -20.88
CA ASP A 357 0.29 -16.39 -20.36
C ASP A 357 0.45 -16.23 -18.85
N ALA A 358 0.61 -17.32 -18.09
CA ALA A 358 0.93 -17.26 -16.67
C ALA A 358 2.19 -16.42 -16.40
N LEU A 359 3.25 -16.65 -17.18
CA LEU A 359 4.50 -15.88 -17.07
C LEU A 359 4.32 -14.40 -17.44
N ARG A 360 3.39 -14.05 -18.33
CA ARG A 360 3.04 -12.64 -18.60
C ARG A 360 2.33 -11.99 -17.41
N ILE A 361 1.39 -12.70 -16.79
CA ILE A 361 0.66 -12.20 -15.61
C ILE A 361 1.65 -11.92 -14.48
N VAL A 362 2.59 -12.83 -14.22
CA VAL A 362 3.68 -12.65 -13.25
C VAL A 362 4.43 -11.32 -13.46
N ARG A 363 4.84 -11.04 -14.70
CA ARG A 363 5.56 -9.79 -15.03
C ARG A 363 4.69 -8.55 -14.85
N TRP A 364 3.42 -8.62 -15.25
CA TRP A 364 2.50 -7.49 -15.14
C TRP A 364 2.23 -7.12 -13.68
N THR A 365 1.78 -8.08 -12.88
CA THR A 365 1.34 -7.82 -11.51
C THR A 365 2.53 -7.54 -10.59
N GLY A 366 3.70 -8.14 -10.85
CA GLY A 366 4.89 -7.93 -10.04
C GLY A 366 5.61 -6.60 -10.30
N SER A 367 5.59 -6.07 -11.53
CA SER A 367 6.39 -4.87 -11.85
C SER A 367 5.82 -4.02 -13.00
N ALA A 368 5.50 -4.64 -14.14
CA ALA A 368 5.29 -3.89 -15.37
C ALA A 368 4.02 -3.00 -15.35
N ASN A 369 2.98 -3.39 -14.61
CA ASN A 369 1.80 -2.53 -14.44
C ASN A 369 2.18 -1.25 -13.69
N ALA A 370 2.88 -1.37 -12.57
CA ALA A 370 3.34 -0.22 -11.79
C ALA A 370 4.27 0.68 -12.61
N ARG A 371 5.31 0.13 -13.25
CA ARG A 371 6.25 0.94 -14.05
C ARG A 371 5.54 1.76 -15.12
N ARG A 372 4.57 1.17 -15.82
CA ARG A 372 3.76 1.85 -16.84
C ARG A 372 2.93 2.98 -16.24
N LEU A 373 2.25 2.74 -15.13
CA LEU A 373 1.30 3.69 -14.53
C LEU A 373 1.98 4.90 -13.90
N TYR A 374 3.12 4.66 -13.23
CA TYR A 374 3.85 5.70 -12.52
C TYR A 374 4.99 6.31 -13.36
N GLY A 375 5.15 5.91 -14.64
CA GLY A 375 6.22 6.41 -15.51
C GLY A 375 7.63 6.09 -15.00
N LEU A 376 7.79 4.97 -14.29
CA LEU A 376 9.05 4.60 -13.66
C LEU A 376 10.06 4.11 -14.71
N PRO A 377 11.38 4.21 -14.44
CA PRO A 377 12.41 3.67 -15.33
C PRO A 377 12.14 2.22 -15.71
N ALA A 378 12.61 1.77 -16.87
CA ALA A 378 12.52 0.36 -17.24
C ALA A 378 13.39 -0.50 -16.32
N GLU A 379 13.08 -1.80 -16.25
CA GLU A 379 13.88 -2.78 -15.50
C GLU A 379 15.32 -2.79 -16.07
N THR A 380 16.32 -2.49 -15.24
CA THR A 380 17.72 -2.66 -15.62
C THR A 380 18.01 -4.15 -15.66
N VAL A 381 17.84 -4.76 -16.85
CA VAL A 381 18.34 -6.12 -17.09
C VAL A 381 19.86 -6.05 -16.92
N PRO A 382 20.46 -6.78 -15.96
CA PRO A 382 21.91 -6.86 -15.89
C PRO A 382 22.39 -7.37 -17.24
N ARG A 383 23.31 -6.66 -17.91
CA ARG A 383 24.00 -7.21 -19.06
C ARG A 383 24.60 -8.54 -18.61
N ARG A 384 24.14 -9.63 -19.22
CA ARG A 384 24.85 -10.91 -19.15
C ARG A 384 26.12 -10.69 -19.97
N ASP A 385 27.20 -10.33 -19.30
CA ASP A 385 28.55 -10.46 -19.85
C ASP A 385 28.94 -11.94 -19.91
#